data_AF-A0A0J6VYI8-F1
#
_entry.id   AF-A0A0J6VYI8-F1
#
_cell.length_a   1.000
_cell.length_b   1.000
_cell.length_c   1.000
_cell.angle_alpha   90.00
_cell.angle_beta   90.00
_cell.angle_gamma   90.00
#
_symmetry.space_group_name_H-M   'P 1'
#
loop_
_entity.id
_entity.type
_entity.pdbx_description
1 polymer ?
#
loop_
_entity_poly.entity_id
_entity_poly.type
_entity_poly.pdbx_seq_one_letter_code
_entity_poly.pdbx_strand_id
1 'polypeptide(L)'
;MRLLKFGIAAVVAASLGACVAHQIRDRDDFLAEGVRTYSGETRERVLQAARTVLQISDPDDFEFRDTLTGFTGLRRYVLYAVVAAAQGREKWEMQTESDGKALRAAISVSEAGVSTGGYSTTPYEGRMASIPLYRLFWDRVDYMLGRRPDWVSCEQAETALAASKTGSASLGGLCGPTSNGRNAPPPQPLPPLAKGGRQPRA
;
A
#
# COMPACT_ATOMS: atom_id res chain seq x y z
N MET A 1 3.23 50.16 -50.58
CA MET A 1 2.29 50.52 -49.49
C MET A 1 1.20 49.45 -49.47
N ARG A 2 0.87 48.69 -48.42
CA ARG A 2 1.25 48.59 -47.00
C ARG A 2 1.12 47.10 -46.61
N LEU A 3 2.05 46.59 -45.81
CA LEU A 3 1.93 45.30 -45.13
C LEU A 3 0.82 45.38 -44.06
N LEU A 4 -0.06 44.38 -43.97
CA LEU A 4 -0.84 44.12 -42.76
C LEU A 4 -0.38 42.78 -42.17
N LYS A 5 0.43 42.91 -41.11
CA LYS A 5 0.79 41.85 -40.17
C LYS A 5 -0.40 41.65 -39.23
N PHE A 6 -1.09 40.51 -39.33
CA PHE A 6 -1.97 40.05 -38.26
C PHE A 6 -1.25 38.95 -37.48
N GLY A 7 -0.69 39.35 -36.33
CA GLY A 7 -0.23 38.42 -35.32
C GLY A 7 -1.44 37.81 -34.63
N ILE A 8 -1.53 36.48 -34.65
CA ILE A 8 -2.45 35.72 -33.80
C ILE A 8 -1.61 35.22 -32.62
N ALA A 9 -1.78 35.90 -31.50
CA ALA A 9 -1.27 35.49 -30.19
C ALA A 9 -2.31 34.60 -29.50
N ALA A 10 -1.79 33.53 -28.88
CA ALA A 10 -2.28 32.84 -27.68
C ALA A 10 -3.71 32.29 -27.63
N VAL A 11 -3.83 30.97 -27.42
CA VAL A 11 -4.36 30.41 -26.15
C VAL A 11 -3.70 29.04 -25.94
N VAL A 12 -2.67 28.99 -25.10
CA VAL A 12 -2.22 27.72 -24.49
C VAL A 12 -3.20 27.43 -23.37
N ALA A 13 -4.17 26.55 -23.63
CA ALA A 13 -5.08 26.04 -22.62
C ALA A 13 -4.27 25.16 -21.65
N ALA A 14 -3.81 25.77 -20.55
CA ALA A 14 -3.31 25.05 -19.40
C ALA A 14 -4.46 24.25 -18.79
N SER A 15 -4.58 22.98 -19.16
CA SER A 15 -5.45 22.02 -18.51
C SER A 15 -4.93 21.79 -17.10
N LEU A 16 -5.39 22.62 -16.17
CA LEU A 16 -5.31 22.40 -14.73
C LEU A 16 -6.17 21.17 -14.42
N GLY A 17 -5.59 19.99 -14.58
CA GLY A 17 -6.11 18.76 -13.99
C GLY A 17 -6.03 18.90 -12.48
N ALA A 18 -7.08 19.47 -11.87
CA ALA A 18 -7.27 19.40 -10.44
C ALA A 18 -7.44 17.92 -10.09
N CYS A 19 -6.39 17.30 -9.55
CA CYS A 19 -6.49 16.03 -8.86
C CYS A 19 -7.37 16.26 -7.63
N VAL A 20 -8.68 16.11 -7.80
CA VAL A 20 -9.60 16.00 -6.67
C VAL A 20 -9.17 14.77 -5.89
N ALA A 21 -8.69 14.97 -4.66
CA ALA A 21 -8.39 13.88 -3.76
C ALA A 21 -9.65 13.01 -3.60
N HIS A 22 -9.55 11.73 -3.97
CA HIS A 22 -10.66 10.79 -3.90
C HIS A 22 -11.16 10.70 -2.45
N GLN A 23 -12.42 11.08 -2.22
CA GLN A 23 -13.08 10.95 -0.92
C GLN A 23 -13.73 9.56 -0.83
N ILE A 24 -13.54 8.88 0.30
CA ILE A 24 -14.20 7.59 0.59
C ILE A 24 -15.64 7.88 0.98
N ARG A 25 -16.60 7.52 0.13
CA ARG A 25 -18.03 7.81 0.34
C ARG A 25 -18.81 6.58 0.77
N ASP A 26 -18.37 5.40 0.36
CA ASP A 26 -19.07 4.14 0.63
C ASP A 26 -18.12 2.95 0.88
N ARG A 27 -18.72 1.76 1.02
CA ARG A 27 -18.01 0.50 1.26
C ARG A 27 -17.11 0.12 0.08
N ASP A 28 -17.51 0.40 -1.14
CA ASP A 28 -16.77 -0.02 -2.33
C ASP A 28 -15.53 0.85 -2.50
N ASP A 29 -15.63 2.16 -2.22
CA ASP A 29 -14.48 3.07 -2.13
C ASP A 29 -13.47 2.57 -1.08
N PHE A 30 -13.95 2.14 0.09
CA PHE A 30 -13.09 1.58 1.13
C PHE A 30 -12.39 0.29 0.68
N LEU A 31 -13.13 -0.64 0.08
CA LEU A 31 -12.56 -1.89 -0.43
C LEU A 31 -11.57 -1.66 -1.57
N ALA A 32 -11.76 -0.59 -2.35
CA ALA A 32 -10.84 -0.21 -3.43
C ALA A 32 -9.46 0.23 -2.91
N GLU A 33 -9.35 0.74 -1.68
CA GLU A 33 -8.05 1.09 -1.07
C GLU A 33 -7.14 -0.14 -0.92
N GLY A 34 -7.73 -1.30 -0.65
CA GLY A 34 -7.03 -2.58 -0.56
C GLY A 34 -6.72 -3.23 -1.91
N VAL A 35 -7.01 -2.59 -3.05
CA VAL A 35 -6.87 -3.19 -4.38
C VAL A 35 -6.04 -2.31 -5.31
N ARG A 36 -5.16 -2.92 -6.10
CA ARG A 36 -4.45 -2.27 -7.22
C ARG A 36 -4.45 -3.15 -8.46
N THR A 37 -4.37 -2.51 -9.62
CA THR A 37 -4.27 -3.19 -10.91
C THR A 37 -2.93 -2.84 -11.57
N TYR A 38 -2.23 -3.87 -12.02
CA TYR A 38 -0.91 -3.77 -12.63
C TYR A 38 -0.93 -4.30 -14.06
N SER A 39 -0.84 -3.39 -15.03
CA SER A 39 -0.69 -3.77 -16.44
C SER A 39 0.76 -4.09 -16.76
N GLY A 40 1.00 -5.21 -17.43
CA GLY A 40 2.35 -5.62 -17.85
C GLY A 40 3.22 -6.21 -16.74
N GLU A 41 2.72 -6.33 -15.52
CA GLU A 41 3.39 -7.01 -14.40
C GLU A 41 3.01 -8.49 -14.33
N THR A 42 3.89 -9.31 -13.75
CA THR A 42 3.59 -10.72 -13.46
C THR A 42 3.12 -10.90 -12.01
N ARG A 43 2.38 -11.99 -11.76
CA ARG A 43 1.97 -12.38 -10.42
C ARG A 43 3.16 -12.45 -9.47
N GLU A 44 4.21 -13.15 -9.91
CA GLU A 44 5.38 -13.45 -9.09
C GLU A 44 6.08 -12.17 -8.66
N ARG A 45 6.19 -11.21 -9.56
CA ARG A 45 6.85 -9.92 -9.31
C ARG A 45 6.05 -9.04 -8.35
N VAL A 46 4.73 -8.97 -8.50
CA VAL A 46 3.87 -8.21 -7.58
C VAL A 46 3.84 -8.85 -6.20
N LEU A 47 3.76 -10.19 -6.11
CA LEU A 47 3.83 -10.91 -4.83
C LEU A 47 5.19 -10.75 -4.15
N GLN A 48 6.29 -10.79 -4.91
CA GLN A 48 7.62 -10.56 -4.36
C GLN A 48 7.78 -9.12 -3.86
N ALA A 49 7.30 -8.13 -4.61
CA ALA A 49 7.31 -6.73 -4.18
C ALA A 49 6.53 -6.56 -2.85
N ALA A 50 5.29 -7.08 -2.79
CA ALA A 50 4.46 -7.07 -1.59
C ALA A 50 5.15 -7.74 -0.39
N ARG A 51 5.75 -8.91 -0.60
CA ARG A 51 6.49 -9.63 0.44
C ARG A 51 7.71 -8.84 0.93
N THR A 52 8.48 -8.23 0.03
CA THR A 52 9.62 -7.38 0.41
C THR A 52 9.18 -6.20 1.26
N VAL A 53 8.05 -5.56 0.93
CA VAL A 53 7.50 -4.44 1.72
C VAL A 53 7.15 -4.86 3.14
N LEU A 54 6.52 -6.02 3.32
CA LEU A 54 6.18 -6.54 4.65
C LEU A 54 7.43 -7.00 5.41
N GLN A 55 8.33 -7.74 4.75
CA GLN A 55 9.55 -8.23 5.37
C GLN A 55 10.43 -7.07 5.87
N ILE A 56 10.60 -6.00 5.08
CA ILE A 56 11.44 -4.88 5.50
C ILE A 56 10.79 -4.06 6.62
N SER A 57 9.46 -4.06 6.74
CA SER A 57 8.79 -3.33 7.82
C SER A 57 8.91 -4.01 9.17
N ASP A 58 9.11 -5.33 9.19
CA ASP A 58 9.44 -6.05 10.42
C ASP A 58 10.26 -7.32 10.17
N PRO A 59 11.60 -7.19 10.00
CA PRO A 59 12.45 -8.28 9.53
C PRO A 59 12.41 -9.57 10.34
N ASP A 60 12.18 -9.48 11.65
CA ASP A 60 12.27 -10.63 12.55
C ASP A 60 10.90 -11.22 12.92
N ASP A 61 9.81 -10.52 12.57
CA ASP A 61 8.49 -10.79 13.12
C ASP A 61 7.44 -11.27 12.11
N PHE A 62 7.76 -11.27 10.82
CA PHE A 62 6.89 -11.85 9.77
C PHE A 62 7.16 -13.33 9.49
N GLU A 63 6.10 -14.13 9.50
CA GLU A 63 6.04 -15.47 8.91
C GLU A 63 5.18 -15.43 7.65
N PHE A 64 5.62 -16.06 6.56
CA PHE A 64 4.86 -16.11 5.31
C PHE A 64 4.43 -17.51 4.94
N ARG A 65 3.21 -17.64 4.44
CA ARG A 65 2.62 -18.89 3.94
C ARG A 65 2.10 -18.66 2.54
N ASP A 66 2.70 -19.32 1.56
CA ASP A 66 2.27 -19.21 0.17
C ASP A 66 0.95 -19.95 -0.09
N THR A 67 0.17 -19.42 -1.01
CA THR A 67 -1.11 -19.97 -1.48
C THR A 67 -1.08 -20.02 -3.01
N LEU A 68 -2.10 -20.63 -3.63
CA LEU A 68 -2.17 -20.72 -5.10
C LEU A 68 -2.23 -19.35 -5.79
N THR A 69 -2.83 -18.34 -5.15
CA THR A 69 -3.09 -17.03 -5.75
C THR A 69 -2.33 -15.89 -5.08
N GLY A 70 -1.55 -16.16 -4.03
CA GLY A 70 -0.84 -15.14 -3.27
C GLY A 70 -0.22 -15.70 -2.00
N PHE A 71 -0.28 -14.98 -0.88
CA PHE A 71 0.28 -15.44 0.39
C PHE A 71 -0.47 -14.87 1.60
N THR A 72 -0.28 -15.51 2.74
CA THR A 72 -0.62 -14.98 4.07
C THR A 72 0.65 -14.62 4.83
N GLY A 73 0.80 -13.35 5.20
CA GLY A 73 1.81 -12.88 6.14
C GLY A 73 1.24 -12.80 7.55
N LEU A 74 1.95 -13.33 8.53
CA LEU A 74 1.60 -13.27 9.95
C LEU A 74 2.70 -12.52 10.68
N ARG A 75 2.40 -11.29 11.11
CA ARG A 75 3.31 -10.47 11.89
C ARG A 75 3.00 -10.62 13.37
N ARG A 76 4.00 -10.97 14.18
CA ARG A 76 3.87 -10.96 15.64
C ARG A 76 4.26 -9.59 16.17
N TYR A 77 3.63 -9.13 17.24
CA TYR A 77 4.09 -7.92 17.91
C TYR A 77 3.82 -7.98 19.41
N VAL A 78 4.64 -7.25 20.16
CA VAL A 78 4.48 -7.07 21.60
C VAL A 78 4.42 -5.58 21.90
N LEU A 79 3.37 -5.16 22.58
CA LEU A 79 3.21 -3.81 23.12
C LEU A 79 3.54 -3.86 24.61
N TYR A 80 4.63 -3.22 25.00
CA TYR A 80 4.96 -3.00 26.40
C TYR A 80 4.46 -1.62 26.84
N ALA A 81 3.40 -1.60 27.63
CA ALA A 81 3.03 -0.45 28.44
C ALA A 81 3.53 -0.69 29.87
N VAL A 82 3.98 0.37 30.56
CA VAL A 82 4.60 0.30 31.91
C VAL A 82 3.77 -0.52 32.93
N VAL A 83 2.47 -0.67 32.70
CA VAL A 83 1.54 -1.42 33.57
C VAL A 83 0.93 -2.67 32.92
N ALA A 84 1.18 -2.94 31.63
CA ALA A 84 0.60 -4.07 30.91
C ALA A 84 1.42 -4.45 29.66
N ALA A 85 1.65 -5.74 29.45
CA ALA A 85 2.12 -6.26 28.18
C ALA A 85 0.92 -6.81 27.38
N ALA A 86 0.79 -6.41 26.12
CA ALA A 86 -0.15 -7.00 25.18
C ALA A 86 0.62 -7.64 24.02
N GLN A 87 0.18 -8.82 23.59
CA GLN A 87 0.73 -9.52 22.43
C GLN A 87 -0.38 -9.69 21.40
N GLY A 88 -0.05 -9.48 20.13
CA GLY A 88 -0.99 -9.60 19.03
C GLY A 88 -0.35 -10.26 17.81
N ARG A 89 -1.20 -10.59 16.85
CA ARG A 89 -0.80 -11.15 15.56
C ARG A 89 -1.57 -10.44 14.47
N GLU A 90 -0.88 -9.69 13.64
CA GLU A 90 -1.49 -9.05 12.48
C GLU A 90 -1.41 -10.02 11.28
N LYS A 91 -2.56 -10.34 10.69
CA LYS A 91 -2.67 -11.18 9.50
C LYS A 91 -2.86 -10.32 8.26
N TRP A 92 -1.95 -10.50 7.31
CA TRP A 92 -1.93 -9.87 6.00
C TRP A 92 -2.24 -10.92 4.94
N GLU A 93 -3.29 -10.71 4.15
CA GLU A 93 -3.69 -11.65 3.10
C GLU A 93 -3.57 -10.98 1.74
N MET A 94 -2.56 -11.37 0.99
CA MET A 94 -2.30 -10.91 -0.36
C MET A 94 -2.85 -11.92 -1.36
N GLN A 95 -3.64 -11.44 -2.32
CA GLN A 95 -4.20 -12.25 -3.40
C GLN A 95 -4.00 -11.55 -4.73
N THR A 96 -3.86 -12.36 -5.78
CA THR A 96 -3.76 -11.88 -7.16
C THR A 96 -4.66 -12.68 -8.08
N GLU A 97 -5.25 -11.97 -9.03
CA GLU A 97 -6.10 -12.53 -10.08
C GLU A 97 -5.70 -11.89 -11.41
N SER A 98 -5.60 -12.70 -12.45
CA SER A 98 -5.32 -12.19 -13.80
C SER A 98 -6.61 -12.07 -14.57
N ASP A 99 -6.89 -10.88 -15.11
CA ASP A 99 -8.02 -10.66 -16.01
C ASP A 99 -7.65 -10.85 -17.50
N GLY A 100 -6.43 -11.32 -17.76
CA GLY A 100 -5.86 -11.53 -19.08
C GLY A 100 -5.16 -10.31 -19.70
N LYS A 101 -5.43 -9.08 -19.23
CA LYS A 101 -4.78 -7.84 -19.70
C LYS A 101 -3.99 -7.14 -18.59
N ALA A 102 -4.41 -7.34 -17.36
CA ALA A 102 -3.80 -6.79 -16.16
C ALA A 102 -3.90 -7.79 -15.01
N LEU A 103 -3.02 -7.60 -14.03
CA LEU A 103 -3.06 -8.32 -12.78
C LEU A 103 -3.79 -7.47 -11.75
N ARG A 104 -4.92 -7.96 -11.25
CA ARG A 104 -5.59 -7.41 -10.07
C ARG A 104 -4.92 -7.99 -8.83
N ALA A 105 -4.49 -7.12 -7.93
CA ALA A 105 -3.86 -7.48 -6.67
C ALA A 105 -4.67 -6.88 -5.52
N ALA A 106 -4.94 -7.68 -4.49
CA ALA A 106 -5.72 -7.29 -3.33
C ALA A 106 -4.98 -7.65 -2.05
N ILE A 107 -5.04 -6.76 -1.06
CA ILE A 107 -4.49 -6.95 0.28
C ILE A 107 -5.59 -6.70 1.31
N SER A 108 -5.65 -7.54 2.34
CA SER A 108 -6.47 -7.28 3.52
C SER A 108 -5.69 -7.53 4.79
N VAL A 109 -5.92 -6.69 5.80
CA VAL A 109 -5.28 -6.78 7.12
C VAL A 109 -6.33 -7.04 8.20
N SER A 110 -6.04 -7.95 9.13
CA SER A 110 -6.89 -8.25 10.28
C SER A 110 -6.08 -8.71 11.48
N GLU A 111 -6.64 -8.60 12.69
CA GLU A 111 -6.02 -9.14 13.90
C GLU A 111 -6.35 -10.63 14.04
N ALA A 112 -5.33 -11.48 14.11
CA ALA A 112 -5.46 -12.91 14.30
C ALA A 112 -5.52 -13.26 15.79
N GLY A 113 -6.59 -13.93 16.21
CA GLY A 113 -6.74 -14.47 17.56
C GLY A 113 -7.45 -13.55 18.57
N VAL A 114 -7.87 -12.35 18.16
CA VAL A 114 -8.74 -11.50 18.98
C VAL A 114 -10.21 -11.81 18.63
N SER A 115 -10.91 -12.48 19.54
CA SER A 115 -12.37 -12.41 19.57
C SER A 115 -12.76 -11.02 20.07
N THR A 116 -13.60 -10.31 19.33
CA THR A 116 -14.10 -8.99 19.73
C THR A 116 -15.01 -9.13 20.96
N GLY A 117 -14.41 -9.20 22.14
CA GLY A 117 -15.06 -9.16 23.44
C GLY A 117 -14.73 -7.85 24.14
N GLY A 118 -15.68 -6.91 24.15
CA GLY A 118 -15.62 -5.70 24.98
C GLY A 118 -15.50 -4.40 24.20
N TYR A 119 -16.49 -3.53 24.41
CA TYR A 119 -16.68 -2.16 23.91
C TYR A 119 -16.63 -1.94 22.39
N SER A 120 -17.83 -1.64 21.88
CA SER A 120 -18.20 -1.30 20.51
C SER A 120 -17.34 -0.17 19.92
N THR A 121 -16.28 -0.54 19.22
CA THR A 121 -16.00 0.09 17.93
C THR A 121 -16.67 -0.80 16.89
N THR A 122 -17.46 -0.23 15.99
CA THR A 122 -18.01 -1.07 14.93
C THR A 122 -16.83 -1.61 14.11
N PRO A 123 -16.86 -2.86 13.61
CA PRO A 123 -15.82 -3.40 12.72
C PRO A 123 -15.54 -2.55 11.47
N TYR A 124 -16.35 -1.52 11.23
CA TYR A 124 -16.23 -0.52 10.17
C TYR A 124 -15.27 0.61 10.55
N GLU A 125 -15.34 1.17 11.76
CA GLU A 125 -14.47 2.27 12.22
C GLU A 125 -13.00 1.83 12.33
N GLY A 126 -12.75 0.63 12.90
CA GLY A 126 -11.41 0.05 12.98
C GLY A 126 -10.82 -0.26 11.59
N ARG A 127 -11.68 -0.57 10.61
CA ARG A 127 -11.26 -0.82 9.22
C ARG A 127 -10.99 0.47 8.45
N MET A 128 -11.82 1.50 8.64
CA MET A 128 -11.58 2.84 8.08
C MET A 128 -10.27 3.46 8.55
N ALA A 129 -9.87 3.19 9.80
CA ALA A 129 -8.57 3.61 10.33
C ALA A 129 -7.37 2.98 9.59
N SER A 130 -7.57 1.91 8.81
CA SER A 130 -6.53 1.23 8.04
C SER A 130 -6.32 1.80 6.63
N ILE A 131 -7.09 2.80 6.18
CA ILE A 131 -6.89 3.39 4.84
C ILE A 131 -5.45 3.89 4.65
N PRO A 132 -4.84 4.65 5.60
CA PRO A 132 -3.46 5.09 5.46
C PRO A 132 -2.46 3.92 5.36
N LEU A 133 -2.74 2.81 6.06
CA LEU A 133 -1.95 1.59 5.99
C LEU A 133 -1.95 1.00 4.57
N TYR A 134 -3.14 0.87 3.96
CA TYR A 134 -3.27 0.35 2.60
C TYR A 134 -2.58 1.24 1.57
N ARG A 135 -2.73 2.56 1.70
CA ARG A 135 -2.06 3.52 0.80
C ARG A 135 -0.54 3.43 0.92
N LEU A 136 0.00 3.43 2.14
CA LEU A 136 1.43 3.27 2.36
C LEU A 136 1.96 1.93 1.83
N PHE A 137 1.21 0.85 2.04
CA PHE A 137 1.56 -0.46 1.51
C PHE A 137 1.72 -0.40 -0.02
N TRP A 138 0.71 0.11 -0.71
CA TRP A 138 0.73 0.17 -2.17
C TRP A 138 1.78 1.13 -2.72
N ASP A 139 1.98 2.28 -2.06
CA ASP A 139 3.03 3.23 -2.41
C ASP A 139 4.42 2.58 -2.40
N ARG A 140 4.68 1.73 -1.40
CA ARG A 140 5.93 0.98 -1.26
C ARG A 140 6.02 -0.17 -2.26
N VAL A 141 4.91 -0.83 -2.60
CA VAL A 141 4.87 -1.83 -3.68
C VAL A 141 5.16 -1.18 -5.04
N ASP A 142 4.58 -0.02 -5.32
CA ASP A 142 4.82 0.73 -6.56
C ASP A 142 6.29 1.17 -6.69
N TYR A 143 6.93 1.54 -5.58
CA TYR A 143 8.38 1.75 -5.55
C TYR A 143 9.16 0.48 -5.89
N MET A 144 8.82 -0.65 -5.25
CA MET A 144 9.48 -1.94 -5.52
C MET A 144 9.35 -2.38 -6.98
N LEU A 145 8.25 -2.02 -7.64
CA LEU A 145 8.02 -2.32 -9.05
C LEU A 145 8.66 -1.31 -10.01
N GLY A 146 9.19 -0.18 -9.49
CA GLY A 146 9.76 0.91 -10.28
C GLY A 146 8.72 1.83 -10.93
N ARG A 147 7.46 1.78 -10.48
CA ARG A 147 6.37 2.67 -10.93
C ARG A 147 6.40 4.02 -10.21
N ARG A 148 7.06 4.05 -9.05
CA ARG A 148 7.31 5.23 -8.25
C ARG A 148 8.82 5.40 -8.02
N PRO A 149 9.38 6.62 -8.13
CA PRO A 149 10.82 6.84 -7.94
C PRO A 149 11.22 6.89 -6.45
N ASP A 150 10.30 7.20 -5.55
CA ASP A 150 10.55 7.44 -4.13
C ASP A 150 9.96 6.35 -3.23
N TRP A 151 10.74 5.93 -2.23
CA TRP A 151 10.25 5.09 -1.13
C TRP A 151 9.65 5.97 -0.05
N VAL A 152 8.35 5.82 0.20
CA VAL A 152 7.66 6.57 1.26
C VAL A 152 8.16 6.12 2.63
N SER A 153 8.91 7.00 3.29
CA SER A 153 9.41 6.77 4.65
C SER A 153 8.27 6.85 5.67
N CYS A 154 8.50 6.30 6.87
CA CYS A 154 7.51 6.41 7.93
C CYS A 154 7.30 7.86 8.40
N GLU A 155 8.34 8.68 8.39
CA GLU A 155 8.24 10.12 8.68
C GLU A 155 7.36 10.86 7.64
N GLN A 156 7.54 10.56 6.36
CA GLN A 156 6.72 11.13 5.29
C GLN A 156 5.26 10.69 5.42
N ALA A 157 5.02 9.40 5.69
CA ALA A 157 3.67 8.86 5.88
C ALA A 157 2.97 9.52 7.08
N GLU A 158 3.67 9.70 8.20
CA GLU A 158 3.11 10.39 9.38
C GLU A 158 2.86 11.87 9.15
N THR A 159 3.75 12.54 8.42
CA THR A 159 3.57 13.94 8.05
C THR A 159 2.31 14.11 7.20
N ALA A 160 2.04 13.17 6.28
CA ALA A 160 0.79 13.16 5.50
C ALA A 160 -0.46 12.95 6.38
N LEU A 161 -0.34 12.20 7.48
CA LEU A 161 -1.43 11.97 8.43
C LEU A 161 -1.67 13.13 9.40
N ALA A 162 -0.65 13.93 9.70
CA ALA A 162 -0.79 15.10 10.56
C ALA A 162 -1.84 16.08 10.02
N ALA A 163 -1.96 16.19 8.69
CA ALA A 163 -2.99 16.98 8.02
C ALA A 163 -4.42 16.46 8.26
N SER A 164 -4.60 15.16 8.53
CA SER A 164 -5.90 14.52 8.75
C SER A 164 -6.22 14.23 10.23
N LYS A 165 -5.38 14.71 11.17
CA LYS A 165 -5.47 14.42 12.61
C LYS A 165 -5.53 12.91 12.93
N THR A 166 -4.97 12.09 12.04
CA THR A 166 -4.89 10.65 12.23
C THR A 166 -3.57 10.32 12.92
N GLY A 167 -3.60 9.52 13.99
CA GLY A 167 -2.37 9.14 14.71
C GLY A 167 -1.57 8.09 13.95
N SER A 168 -0.26 8.03 14.19
CA SER A 168 0.67 7.08 13.55
C SER A 168 0.32 5.60 13.76
N ALA A 169 -0.48 5.27 14.77
CA ALA A 169 -1.05 3.94 14.97
C ALA A 169 -1.85 3.43 13.74
N SER A 170 -2.40 4.33 12.91
CA SER A 170 -3.08 3.96 11.67
C SER A 170 -2.15 3.40 10.59
N LEU A 171 -0.83 3.50 10.77
CA LEU A 171 0.17 2.91 9.88
C LEU A 171 0.62 1.50 10.32
N GLY A 172 -0.03 0.92 11.33
CA GLY A 172 -0.02 -0.51 11.65
C GLY A 172 1.36 -1.17 11.66
N GLY A 173 1.47 -2.40 11.18
CA GLY A 173 2.74 -3.12 11.08
C GLY A 173 3.76 -2.57 10.07
N LEU A 174 3.45 -1.50 9.33
CA LEU A 174 4.37 -0.91 8.36
C LEU A 174 5.23 0.22 8.93
N CYS A 175 4.66 1.03 9.82
CA CYS A 175 5.32 2.17 10.45
C CYS A 175 4.86 2.42 11.89
N GLY A 176 3.96 1.61 12.45
CA GLY A 176 3.49 1.78 13.81
C GLY A 176 4.60 1.57 14.86
N PRO A 177 4.30 1.80 16.14
CA PRO A 177 5.29 1.76 17.22
C PRO A 177 5.93 0.38 17.44
N THR A 178 5.33 -0.68 16.90
CA THR A 178 5.86 -2.04 17.01
C THR A 178 6.68 -2.47 15.79
N SER A 179 6.73 -1.65 14.72
CA SER A 179 7.46 -1.99 13.48
C SER A 179 8.96 -1.73 13.67
N ASN A 180 9.76 -2.79 13.76
CA ASN A 180 11.21 -2.66 13.92
C ASN A 180 11.91 -2.12 12.66
N GLY A 181 11.29 -2.33 11.49
CA GLY A 181 11.78 -1.86 10.19
C GLY A 181 11.43 -0.41 9.84
N ARG A 182 10.79 0.33 10.76
CA ARG A 182 10.31 1.70 10.53
C ARG A 182 11.37 2.66 9.98
N ASN A 183 12.62 2.51 10.43
CA ASN A 183 13.75 3.36 10.04
C ASN A 183 14.72 2.64 9.08
N ALA A 184 14.32 1.49 8.52
CA ALA A 184 15.15 0.78 7.56
C ALA A 184 15.35 1.64 6.29
N PRO A 185 16.54 1.60 5.67
CA PRO A 185 16.76 2.29 4.40
C PRO A 185 15.85 1.72 3.31
N PRO A 186 15.53 2.50 2.26
CA PRO A 186 14.80 1.99 1.11
C PRO A 186 15.46 0.73 0.53
N PRO A 187 14.69 -0.33 0.24
CA PRO A 187 15.22 -1.51 -0.43
C PRO A 187 15.57 -1.18 -1.89
N GLN A 188 16.38 -2.04 -2.51
CA GLN A 188 16.58 -1.94 -3.97
C GLN A 188 15.30 -2.39 -4.69
N PRO A 189 14.77 -1.60 -5.65
CA PRO A 189 13.63 -2.02 -6.47
C PRO A 189 13.93 -3.30 -7.24
N LEU A 190 12.89 -4.07 -7.55
CA LEU A 190 13.03 -5.29 -8.34
C LEU A 190 13.42 -4.94 -9.79
N PRO A 191 14.32 -5.71 -10.43
CA PRO A 191 14.74 -5.44 -11.82
C PRO A 191 13.56 -5.45 -12.80
N PRO A 192 13.41 -4.49 -13.72
CA PRO A 192 12.23 -4.43 -14.59
C PRO A 192 12.07 -5.70 -15.43
N LEU A 193 10.83 -6.05 -15.76
CA LEU A 193 10.56 -7.17 -16.66
C LEU A 193 11.20 -6.91 -18.03
N ALA A 194 11.78 -7.96 -18.61
CA ALA A 194 12.34 -7.88 -19.96
C ALA A 194 11.23 -7.51 -20.95
N LYS A 195 11.42 -6.44 -21.72
CA LYS A 195 10.49 -6.03 -22.78
C LYS A 195 10.35 -7.18 -23.79
N GLY A 196 9.18 -7.83 -23.82
CA GLY A 196 8.87 -8.88 -24.80
C GLY A 196 9.08 -10.33 -24.33
N GLY A 197 9.40 -10.57 -23.06
CA GLY A 197 9.45 -11.92 -22.50
C GLY A 197 8.05 -12.53 -22.36
N ARG A 198 7.63 -13.31 -23.35
CA ARG A 198 6.39 -14.10 -23.30
C ARG A 198 6.47 -15.02 -22.07
N GLN A 199 5.55 -14.83 -21.11
CA GLN A 199 5.48 -15.65 -19.90
C GLN A 199 5.32 -17.13 -20.32
N PRO A 200 6.18 -18.06 -19.87
CA PRO A 200 5.97 -19.48 -20.15
C PRO A 200 4.63 -19.88 -19.53
N ARG A 201 3.75 -20.45 -20.34
CA ARG A 201 2.51 -21.05 -19.83
C ARG A 201 2.92 -22.22 -18.91
N ALA A 202 2.51 -22.13 -17.66
CA ALA A 202 2.53 -23.26 -16.74
C ALA A 202 1.52 -24.32 -17.19
#